data_AF-A0A1I2F7A9-F1
#
_entry.id   AF-A0A1I2F7A9-F1
#
_cell.length_a   1.000
_cell.length_b   1.000
_cell.length_c   1.000
_cell.angle_alpha   90.00
_cell.angle_beta   90.00
_cell.angle_gamma   90.00
#
_symmetry.space_group_name_H-M   'P 1'
#
loop_
_entity.id
_entity.type
_entity.pdbx_description
1 polymer ?
#
loop_
_entity_poly.entity_id
_entity_poly.type
_entity_poly.pdbx_seq_one_letter_code
_entity_poly.pdbx_strand_id
1 'polypeptide(L)'
;MMYVPQSSRQACPDEQVFYSLISKDPVLSHFLETGNMQTNAHFTANKLYKDPDFLHFIAPFYEQAFTAAIIQCFNTGNTGMMSDITGNPILLDDGYQEKSYCTILDYLQEKQQKLLSIWNDLQLKNKIDTTELKNLASPTSISLLNYLPDEFEGFRSEYCNELVKLTRLLVRTDYDMAHELIINTLELHCLPQSRQRATICFQELQNIEEHAKPTGINQRPTFILLRLIAAMSKK
;
A
#
# COMPACT_ATOMS: atom_id res chain seq x y z
N MET A 1 -25.70 47.37 -9.14
CA MET A 1 -25.04 46.07 -9.40
C MET A 1 -24.24 46.21 -10.67
N MET A 2 -22.92 46.29 -10.59
CA MET A 2 -22.06 46.21 -11.77
C MET A 2 -21.50 44.79 -11.87
N TYR A 3 -21.74 44.17 -13.02
CA TYR A 3 -21.17 42.90 -13.42
C TYR A 3 -19.70 43.13 -13.74
N VAL A 4 -18.79 42.56 -12.96
CA VAL A 4 -17.35 42.53 -13.27
C VAL A 4 -17.10 41.23 -14.04
N PRO A 5 -16.71 41.28 -15.31
CA PRO A 5 -16.42 40.08 -16.07
C PRO A 5 -15.19 39.37 -15.50
N GLN A 6 -15.27 38.05 -15.57
CA GLN A 6 -14.30 37.07 -15.10
C GLN A 6 -12.87 37.43 -15.50
N SER A 7 -11.99 37.37 -14.51
CA SER A 7 -10.54 37.40 -14.67
C SER A 7 -10.12 36.25 -15.58
N SER A 8 -9.94 36.54 -16.87
CA SER A 8 -9.22 35.69 -17.80
C SER A 8 -7.78 35.61 -17.28
N ARG A 9 -7.47 34.50 -16.57
CA ARG A 9 -6.08 34.09 -16.35
C ARG A 9 -5.44 33.96 -17.73
N GLN A 10 -4.75 35.00 -18.16
CA GLN A 10 -3.86 34.92 -19.31
C GLN A 10 -2.75 33.95 -18.90
N ALA A 11 -2.84 32.72 -19.41
CA ALA A 11 -1.80 31.73 -19.30
C ALA A 11 -0.48 32.36 -19.78
N CYS A 12 0.58 32.26 -18.96
CA CYS A 12 1.92 32.69 -19.34
C CYS A 12 2.29 32.01 -20.68
N PRO A 13 3.06 32.62 -21.59
CA PRO A 13 3.39 32.03 -22.89
C PRO A 13 3.91 30.59 -22.82
N ASP A 14 4.56 30.23 -21.71
CA ASP A 14 5.10 28.89 -21.44
C ASP A 14 4.03 27.85 -21.07
N GLU A 15 2.91 28.27 -20.45
CA GLU A 15 1.81 27.37 -20.09
C GLU A 15 1.06 26.85 -21.32
N GLN A 16 0.84 27.69 -22.34
CA GLN A 16 0.20 27.26 -23.58
C GLN A 16 1.05 26.20 -24.31
N VAL A 17 2.38 26.34 -24.23
CA VAL A 17 3.31 25.35 -24.74
C VAL A 17 3.16 24.04 -23.98
N PHE A 18 3.08 24.08 -22.64
CA PHE A 18 2.88 22.87 -21.83
C PHE A 18 1.54 22.19 -22.08
N TYR A 19 0.43 22.94 -22.21
CA TYR A 19 -0.86 22.35 -22.62
C TYR A 19 -0.76 21.67 -23.99
N SER A 20 -0.09 22.29 -24.97
CA SER A 20 0.12 21.66 -26.28
C SER A 20 0.98 20.39 -26.16
N LEU A 21 2.01 20.38 -25.32
CA LEU A 21 2.86 19.22 -25.10
C LEU A 21 2.09 18.07 -24.44
N ILE A 22 1.29 18.35 -23.42
CA ILE A 22 0.42 17.35 -22.77
C ILE A 22 -0.55 16.76 -23.79
N SER A 23 -1.23 17.59 -24.58
CA SER A 23 -2.19 17.11 -25.58
C SER A 23 -1.58 16.20 -26.66
N LYS A 24 -0.26 16.30 -26.88
CA LYS A 24 0.50 15.45 -27.81
C LYS A 24 1.07 14.20 -27.15
N ASP A 25 0.94 14.10 -25.82
CA ASP A 25 1.39 12.98 -25.01
C ASP A 25 0.16 12.14 -24.60
N PRO A 26 -0.15 11.06 -25.37
CA PRO A 26 -1.34 10.27 -25.12
C PRO A 26 -1.29 9.52 -23.79
N VAL A 27 -0.09 9.23 -23.28
CA VAL A 27 0.08 8.49 -22.02
C VAL A 27 -0.23 9.42 -20.85
N LEU A 28 0.39 10.60 -20.82
CA LEU A 28 0.15 11.58 -19.77
C LEU A 28 -1.29 12.09 -19.80
N SER A 29 -1.82 12.42 -20.97
CA SER A 29 -3.22 12.87 -21.10
C SER A 29 -4.19 11.81 -20.58
N HIS A 30 -4.02 10.55 -20.98
CA HIS A 30 -4.88 9.46 -20.51
C HIS A 30 -4.80 9.26 -18.99
N PHE A 31 -3.58 9.33 -18.42
CA PHE A 31 -3.40 9.19 -16.98
C PHE A 31 -4.05 10.34 -16.21
N LEU A 32 -3.89 11.59 -16.65
CA LEU A 32 -4.50 12.75 -16.00
C LEU A 32 -6.03 12.71 -16.05
N GLU A 33 -6.61 12.17 -17.12
CA GLU A 33 -8.05 12.06 -17.28
C GLU A 33 -8.66 10.89 -16.50
N THR A 34 -7.96 9.77 -16.39
CA THR A 34 -8.55 8.50 -15.92
C THR A 34 -7.92 7.93 -14.64
N GLY A 35 -6.74 8.40 -14.26
CA GLY A 35 -5.91 7.80 -13.21
C GLY A 35 -5.30 6.44 -13.60
N ASN A 36 -5.50 5.95 -14.82
CA ASN A 36 -5.00 4.65 -15.27
C ASN A 36 -3.82 4.79 -16.22
N MET A 37 -2.89 3.85 -16.12
CA MET A 37 -1.85 3.67 -17.13
C MET A 37 -2.36 2.77 -18.25
N GLN A 38 -2.05 3.13 -19.50
CA GLN A 38 -2.26 2.24 -20.63
C GLN A 38 -1.30 1.05 -20.53
N THR A 39 -1.72 -0.11 -21.04
CA THR A 39 -0.89 -1.33 -20.99
C THR A 39 0.47 -1.09 -21.66
N ASN A 40 1.56 -1.39 -20.94
CA ASN A 40 2.95 -1.16 -21.37
C ASN A 40 3.34 0.32 -21.60
N ALA A 41 2.58 1.27 -21.07
CA ALA A 41 2.91 2.68 -21.17
C ALA A 41 3.79 3.14 -20.00
N HIS A 42 4.80 3.94 -20.30
CA HIS A 42 5.73 4.48 -19.31
C HIS A 42 6.04 5.96 -19.56
N PHE A 43 6.21 6.71 -18.47
CA PHE A 43 6.64 8.11 -18.53
C PHE A 43 8.14 8.26 -18.85
N THR A 44 8.93 7.19 -18.79
CA THR A 44 10.41 7.25 -18.80
C THR A 44 11.06 7.78 -20.09
N ALA A 45 10.33 7.87 -21.20
CA ALA A 45 10.88 8.25 -22.50
C ALA A 45 10.99 9.77 -22.74
N ASN A 46 10.25 10.61 -21.99
CA ASN A 46 10.14 12.03 -22.29
C ASN A 46 11.07 12.89 -21.40
N LYS A 47 12.00 13.64 -22.03
CA LYS A 47 12.91 14.55 -21.31
C LYS A 47 12.16 15.68 -20.59
N LEU A 48 10.96 16.02 -21.05
CA LEU A 48 10.11 17.06 -20.47
C LEU A 48 9.79 16.78 -18.99
N TYR A 49 9.72 15.52 -18.59
CA TYR A 49 9.41 15.14 -17.21
C TYR A 49 10.56 15.36 -16.23
N LYS A 50 11.68 15.92 -16.70
CA LYS A 50 12.80 16.37 -15.87
C LYS A 50 12.89 17.89 -15.80
N ASP A 51 12.04 18.60 -16.55
CA ASP A 51 12.00 20.05 -16.56
C ASP A 51 11.25 20.54 -15.31
N PRO A 52 11.91 21.27 -14.39
CA PRO A 52 11.28 21.75 -13.17
C PRO A 52 10.05 22.62 -13.42
N ASP A 53 10.06 23.44 -14.47
CA ASP A 53 8.94 24.33 -14.79
C ASP A 53 7.72 23.53 -15.26
N PHE A 54 7.95 22.48 -16.04
CA PHE A 54 6.90 21.55 -16.45
C PHE A 54 6.36 20.74 -15.27
N LEU A 55 7.24 20.24 -14.40
CA LEU A 55 6.83 19.50 -13.20
C LEU A 55 5.97 20.36 -12.28
N HIS A 56 6.38 21.60 -12.03
CA HIS A 56 5.60 22.53 -11.21
C HIS A 56 4.24 22.85 -11.85
N PHE A 57 4.20 22.98 -13.18
CA PHE A 57 2.95 23.20 -13.92
C PHE A 57 1.99 22.00 -13.86
N ILE A 58 2.50 20.77 -14.01
CA ILE A 58 1.64 19.57 -14.07
C ILE A 58 1.27 19.02 -12.69
N ALA A 59 2.08 19.29 -11.65
CA ALA A 59 1.94 18.72 -10.33
C ALA A 59 0.52 18.85 -9.72
N PRO A 60 -0.21 19.99 -9.81
CA PRO A 60 -1.55 20.09 -9.25
C PRO A 60 -2.58 19.13 -9.87
N PHE A 61 -2.40 18.78 -11.15
CA PHE A 61 -3.26 17.86 -11.89
C PHE A 61 -2.82 16.41 -11.69
N TYR A 62 -1.51 16.18 -11.76
CA TYR A 62 -0.93 14.86 -11.56
C TYR A 62 -1.16 14.36 -10.12
N GLU A 63 -1.05 15.24 -9.12
CA GLU A 63 -1.27 14.90 -7.70
C GLU A 63 -2.66 14.31 -7.50
N GLN A 64 -3.70 14.97 -8.01
CA GLN A 64 -5.07 14.49 -7.87
C GLN A 64 -5.28 13.14 -8.54
N ALA A 65 -4.79 12.98 -9.78
CA ALA A 65 -4.91 11.73 -10.53
C ALA A 65 -4.14 10.58 -9.84
N PHE A 66 -2.90 10.84 -9.42
CA PHE A 66 -2.04 9.87 -8.75
C PHE A 66 -2.61 9.44 -7.39
N THR A 67 -2.95 10.40 -6.52
CA THR A 67 -3.53 10.13 -5.21
C THR A 67 -4.80 9.29 -5.33
N ALA A 68 -5.71 9.69 -6.23
CA ALA A 68 -6.96 8.96 -6.46
C ALA A 68 -6.72 7.54 -6.99
N ALA A 69 -5.78 7.37 -7.92
CA ALA A 69 -5.45 6.08 -8.51
C ALA A 69 -4.86 5.11 -7.47
N ILE A 70 -3.95 5.57 -6.60
CA ILE A 70 -3.39 4.76 -5.51
C ILE A 70 -4.51 4.31 -4.56
N ILE A 71 -5.39 5.23 -4.13
CA ILE A 71 -6.52 4.89 -3.26
C ILE A 71 -7.48 3.92 -3.94
N GLN A 72 -7.74 4.10 -5.24
CA GLN A 72 -8.56 3.19 -6.02
C GLN A 72 -7.98 1.77 -6.04
N CYS A 73 -6.66 1.62 -6.22
CA CYS A 73 -6.00 0.32 -6.15
C CYS A 73 -6.26 -0.40 -4.82
N PHE A 74 -6.23 0.32 -3.69
CA PHE A 74 -6.61 -0.23 -2.38
C PHE A 74 -8.09 -0.61 -2.28
N ASN A 75 -8.98 0.19 -2.85
CA ASN A 75 -10.41 -0.10 -2.82
C ASN A 75 -10.80 -1.30 -3.69
N THR A 76 -10.13 -1.49 -4.83
CA THR A 76 -10.47 -2.55 -5.79
C THR A 76 -9.55 -3.78 -5.68
N GLY A 77 -8.48 -3.73 -4.89
CA GLY A 77 -7.50 -4.80 -4.80
C GLY A 77 -6.65 -4.98 -6.07
N ASN A 78 -6.49 -3.93 -6.89
CA ASN A 78 -5.84 -4.04 -8.20
C ASN A 78 -4.33 -3.84 -8.10
N THR A 79 -3.60 -4.93 -7.87
CA THR A 79 -2.12 -4.92 -7.77
C THR A 79 -1.43 -4.63 -9.11
N GLY A 80 -2.05 -4.98 -10.24
CA GLY A 80 -1.51 -4.67 -11.56
C GLY A 80 -1.46 -3.17 -11.81
N MET A 81 -2.59 -2.49 -11.58
CA MET A 81 -2.67 -1.02 -11.68
C MET A 81 -1.73 -0.34 -10.69
N MET A 82 -1.65 -0.83 -9.44
CA MET A 82 -0.68 -0.31 -8.48
C MET A 82 0.75 -0.41 -9.01
N SER A 83 1.15 -1.59 -9.50
CA SER A 83 2.48 -1.82 -10.07
C SER A 83 2.76 -0.92 -11.27
N ASP A 84 1.79 -0.71 -12.15
CA ASP A 84 1.94 0.16 -13.33
C ASP A 84 2.13 1.62 -12.91
N ILE A 85 1.40 2.09 -11.90
CA ILE A 85 1.51 3.47 -11.39
C ILE A 85 2.86 3.67 -10.67
N THR A 86 3.19 2.81 -9.71
CA THR A 86 4.41 2.96 -8.88
C THR A 86 5.69 2.60 -9.64
N GLY A 87 5.59 1.88 -10.76
CA GLY A 87 6.71 1.58 -11.66
C GLY A 87 7.14 2.77 -12.53
N ASN A 88 6.41 3.87 -12.49
CA ASN A 88 6.71 5.08 -13.25
C ASN A 88 7.36 6.18 -12.39
N PRO A 89 8.18 7.06 -13.00
CA PRO A 89 8.66 8.26 -12.31
C PRO A 89 7.51 9.10 -11.76
N ILE A 90 7.66 9.58 -10.53
CA ILE A 90 6.70 10.49 -9.91
C ILE A 90 6.87 11.87 -10.57
N LEU A 91 5.79 12.40 -11.13
CA LEU A 91 5.75 13.70 -11.80
C LEU A 91 5.21 14.79 -10.86
N LEU A 92 5.70 14.80 -9.63
CA LEU A 92 5.35 15.78 -8.59
C LEU A 92 6.60 16.52 -8.14
N ASP A 93 6.43 17.80 -7.80
CA ASP A 93 7.41 18.50 -6.98
C ASP A 93 7.26 18.10 -5.49
N ASP A 94 8.24 18.47 -4.66
CA ASP A 94 8.30 18.07 -3.25
C ASP A 94 7.00 18.45 -2.48
N GLY A 95 6.42 19.61 -2.78
CA GLY A 95 5.23 20.10 -2.09
C GLY A 95 3.96 19.32 -2.45
N TYR A 96 3.76 19.02 -3.72
CA TYR A 96 2.63 18.18 -4.14
C TYR A 96 2.84 16.70 -3.81
N GLN A 97 4.08 16.23 -3.77
CA GLN A 97 4.40 14.88 -3.31
C GLN A 97 4.04 14.70 -1.83
N GLU A 98 4.46 15.62 -0.96
CA GLU A 98 4.08 15.61 0.46
C GLU A 98 2.55 15.60 0.62
N LYS A 99 1.86 16.48 -0.10
CA LYS A 99 0.39 16.55 -0.07
C LYS A 99 -0.27 15.23 -0.50
N SER A 100 0.21 14.62 -1.58
CA SER A 100 -0.28 13.31 -2.05
C SER A 100 -0.08 12.25 -0.99
N TYR A 101 1.12 12.19 -0.42
CA TYR A 101 1.49 11.16 0.55
C TYR A 101 0.72 11.31 1.86
N CYS A 102 0.50 12.53 2.35
CA CYS A 102 -0.39 12.78 3.50
C CYS A 102 -1.80 12.27 3.23
N THR A 103 -2.36 12.54 2.05
CA THR A 103 -3.71 12.09 1.70
C THR A 103 -3.81 10.56 1.63
N ILE A 104 -2.80 9.90 1.06
CA ILE A 104 -2.71 8.43 1.04
C ILE A 104 -2.57 7.89 2.46
N LEU A 105 -1.74 8.52 3.30
CA LEU A 105 -1.52 8.11 4.68
C LEU A 105 -2.80 8.22 5.52
N ASP A 106 -3.55 9.32 5.39
CA ASP A 106 -4.83 9.50 6.08
C ASP A 106 -5.81 8.36 5.73
N TYR A 107 -5.92 8.03 4.44
CA TYR A 107 -6.72 6.90 3.98
C TYR A 107 -6.25 5.56 4.57
N LEU A 108 -4.94 5.33 4.66
CA LEU A 108 -4.38 4.12 5.25
C LEU A 108 -4.58 4.06 6.77
N GLN A 109 -4.53 5.19 7.46
CA GLN A 109 -4.81 5.29 8.89
C GLN A 109 -6.27 4.92 9.19
N GLU A 110 -7.23 5.28 8.34
CA GLU A 110 -8.62 4.81 8.48
C GLU A 110 -8.73 3.28 8.42
N LYS A 111 -7.96 2.62 7.54
CA LYS A 111 -7.88 1.15 7.48
C LYS A 111 -7.24 0.57 8.74
N GLN A 112 -6.19 1.20 9.27
CA GLN A 112 -5.57 0.80 10.53
C GLN A 112 -6.53 0.96 11.72
N GLN A 113 -7.34 2.02 11.76
CA GLN A 113 -8.36 2.19 12.81
C GLN A 113 -9.40 1.06 12.80
N LYS A 114 -9.73 0.49 11.63
CA LYS A 114 -10.59 -0.70 11.55
C LYS A 114 -9.93 -1.92 12.19
N LEU A 115 -8.62 -2.14 11.99
CA LEU A 115 -7.88 -3.20 12.70
C LEU A 115 -7.92 -3.00 14.21
N LEU A 116 -7.75 -1.76 14.69
CA LEU A 116 -7.83 -1.43 16.11
C LEU A 116 -9.24 -1.68 16.67
N SER A 117 -10.28 -1.38 15.90
CA SER A 117 -11.67 -1.71 16.28
C SER A 117 -11.85 -3.22 16.44
N ILE A 118 -11.38 -4.02 15.47
CA ILE A 118 -11.45 -5.49 15.55
C ILE A 118 -10.66 -6.00 16.76
N TRP A 119 -9.50 -5.41 17.05
CA TRP A 119 -8.70 -5.75 18.22
C TRP A 119 -9.46 -5.49 19.52
N ASN A 120 -10.12 -4.33 19.64
CA ASN A 120 -10.95 -4.00 20.80
C ASN A 120 -12.12 -4.98 20.95
N ASP A 121 -12.79 -5.34 19.86
CA ASP A 121 -13.89 -6.31 19.89
C ASP A 121 -13.43 -7.70 20.34
N LEU A 122 -12.25 -8.17 19.87
CA LEU A 122 -11.67 -9.43 20.36
C LEU A 122 -11.36 -9.39 21.86
N GLN A 123 -10.79 -8.29 22.35
CA GLN A 123 -10.49 -8.12 23.79
C GLN A 123 -11.75 -8.19 24.65
N LEU A 124 -12.84 -7.57 24.18
CA LEU A 124 -14.14 -7.56 24.85
C LEU A 124 -14.95 -8.85 24.63
N LYS A 125 -14.42 -9.80 23.85
CA LYS A 125 -15.11 -11.03 23.42
C LYS A 125 -16.41 -10.77 22.65
N ASN A 126 -16.47 -9.64 21.96
CA ASN A 126 -17.53 -9.32 21.01
C ASN A 126 -17.37 -10.15 19.73
N LYS A 127 -18.47 -10.25 18.97
CA LYS A 127 -18.41 -10.83 17.63
C LYS A 127 -17.63 -9.89 16.70
N ILE A 128 -16.60 -10.41 16.04
CA ILE A 128 -15.84 -9.67 15.04
C ILE A 128 -16.38 -9.88 13.61
N ASP A 129 -16.14 -8.90 12.75
CA ASP A 129 -16.25 -9.06 11.31
C ASP A 129 -14.98 -9.71 10.76
N THR A 130 -15.04 -11.03 10.61
CA THR A 130 -13.96 -11.86 10.07
C THR A 130 -13.70 -11.58 8.59
N THR A 131 -14.71 -11.10 7.86
CA THR A 131 -14.57 -10.76 6.43
C THR A 131 -13.77 -9.48 6.29
N GLU A 132 -14.08 -8.48 7.12
CA GLU A 132 -13.31 -7.23 7.14
C GLU A 132 -11.84 -7.49 7.54
N LEU A 133 -11.58 -8.30 8.56
CA LEU A 133 -10.21 -8.67 8.94
C LEU A 133 -9.45 -9.34 7.78
N LYS A 134 -10.09 -10.32 7.12
CA LYS A 134 -9.48 -11.01 5.97
C LYS A 134 -9.19 -10.04 4.83
N ASN A 135 -10.06 -9.07 4.57
CA ASN A 135 -9.81 -8.05 3.55
C ASN A 135 -8.63 -7.16 3.94
N LEU A 136 -8.56 -6.69 5.20
CA LEU A 136 -7.50 -5.80 5.69
C LEU A 136 -6.12 -6.47 5.72
N ALA A 137 -6.06 -7.79 5.87
CA ALA A 137 -4.80 -8.54 5.97
C ALA A 137 -4.63 -9.62 4.89
N SER A 138 -5.35 -9.49 3.77
CA SER A 138 -5.23 -10.39 2.63
C SER A 138 -3.84 -10.27 1.97
N PRO A 139 -3.38 -11.30 1.25
CA PRO A 139 -2.15 -11.20 0.45
C PRO A 139 -2.18 -10.01 -0.52
N THR A 140 -3.35 -9.70 -1.09
CA THR A 140 -3.56 -8.54 -1.95
C THR A 140 -3.30 -7.23 -1.20
N SER A 141 -3.88 -7.05 -0.02
CA SER A 141 -3.68 -5.84 0.79
C SER A 141 -2.22 -5.67 1.21
N ILE A 142 -1.55 -6.76 1.62
CA ILE A 142 -0.12 -6.74 1.94
C ILE A 142 0.71 -6.37 0.71
N SER A 143 0.40 -6.94 -0.46
CA SER A 143 1.09 -6.60 -1.70
C SER A 143 0.94 -5.13 -2.06
N LEU A 144 -0.27 -4.56 -1.94
CA LEU A 144 -0.51 -3.15 -2.20
C LEU A 144 0.26 -2.22 -1.27
N LEU A 145 0.36 -2.57 0.03
CA LEU A 145 1.19 -1.83 0.98
C LEU A 145 2.67 -1.87 0.58
N ASN A 146 3.16 -3.01 0.09
CA ASN A 146 4.55 -3.19 -0.33
C ASN A 146 4.93 -2.43 -1.62
N TYR A 147 3.95 -2.04 -2.44
CA TYR A 147 4.19 -1.17 -3.60
C TYR A 147 4.40 0.30 -3.21
N LEU A 148 3.95 0.70 -2.01
CA LEU A 148 4.12 2.07 -1.58
C LEU A 148 5.59 2.41 -1.37
N PRO A 149 5.99 3.67 -1.62
CA PRO A 149 7.34 4.17 -1.39
C PRO A 149 7.89 3.93 0.04
N ASP A 150 9.20 4.13 0.22
CA ASP A 150 9.89 3.93 1.51
C ASP A 150 9.42 4.91 2.59
N GLU A 151 8.88 6.05 2.19
CA GLU A 151 8.24 7.04 3.07
C GLU A 151 7.08 6.43 3.89
N PHE A 152 6.48 5.34 3.40
CA PHE A 152 5.42 4.60 4.09
C PHE A 152 5.94 3.45 4.97
N GLU A 153 7.26 3.26 5.12
CA GLU A 153 7.84 2.19 5.93
C GLU A 153 7.42 2.29 7.41
N GLY A 154 7.34 3.52 7.93
CA GLY A 154 6.84 3.77 9.29
C GLY A 154 5.42 3.23 9.48
N PHE A 155 4.51 3.59 8.58
CA PHE A 155 3.13 3.08 8.58
C PHE A 155 3.08 1.55 8.45
N ARG A 156 3.79 0.96 7.49
CA ARG A 156 3.85 -0.51 7.32
C ARG A 156 4.33 -1.20 8.60
N SER A 157 5.28 -0.59 9.30
CA SER A 157 5.83 -1.12 10.55
C SER A 157 4.85 -1.08 11.70
N GLU A 158 4.05 -0.03 11.81
CA GLU A 158 2.96 0.07 12.79
C GLU A 158 1.84 -0.92 12.45
N TYR A 159 1.42 -0.96 11.19
CA TYR A 159 0.40 -1.89 10.69
C TYR A 159 0.80 -3.35 10.97
N CYS A 160 2.06 -3.72 10.70
CA CYS A 160 2.63 -5.03 11.05
C CYS A 160 2.47 -5.36 12.54
N ASN A 161 2.78 -4.42 13.43
CA ASN A 161 2.67 -4.62 14.86
C ASN A 161 1.21 -4.82 15.30
N GLU A 162 0.24 -4.12 14.69
CA GLU A 162 -1.18 -4.32 14.97
C GLU A 162 -1.67 -5.70 14.53
N LEU A 163 -1.26 -6.17 13.35
CA LEU A 163 -1.56 -7.53 12.88
C LEU A 163 -0.99 -8.58 13.82
N VAL A 164 0.24 -8.41 14.32
CA VAL A 164 0.84 -9.32 15.32
C VAL A 164 0.04 -9.36 16.62
N LYS A 165 -0.46 -8.23 17.11
CA LYS A 165 -1.31 -8.19 18.32
C LYS A 165 -2.63 -8.94 18.08
N LEU A 166 -3.26 -8.73 16.91
CA LEU A 166 -4.48 -9.43 16.52
C LEU A 166 -4.27 -10.94 16.44
N THR A 167 -3.20 -11.38 15.77
CA THR A 167 -2.82 -12.80 15.71
C THR A 167 -2.79 -13.42 17.10
N ARG A 168 -2.10 -12.80 18.06
CA ARG A 168 -1.97 -13.34 19.42
C ARG A 168 -3.30 -13.51 20.16
N LEU A 169 -4.28 -12.64 19.89
CA LEU A 169 -5.62 -12.79 20.43
C LEU A 169 -6.41 -13.90 19.73
N LEU A 170 -6.29 -13.97 18.41
CA LEU A 170 -7.00 -14.94 17.59
C LEU A 170 -6.55 -16.37 17.88
N VAL A 171 -5.29 -16.63 18.23
CA VAL A 171 -4.79 -17.98 18.55
C VAL A 171 -5.70 -18.76 19.51
N ARG A 172 -6.35 -18.09 20.46
CA ARG A 172 -7.24 -18.72 21.45
C ARG A 172 -8.67 -18.95 20.98
N THR A 173 -9.09 -18.28 19.91
CA THR A 173 -10.48 -18.22 19.44
C THR A 173 -10.64 -18.81 18.05
N ASP A 174 -9.71 -18.54 17.15
CA ASP A 174 -9.65 -19.01 15.77
C ASP A 174 -8.17 -19.16 15.35
N TYR A 175 -7.61 -20.36 15.56
CA TYR A 175 -6.21 -20.65 15.27
C TYR A 175 -5.90 -20.57 13.77
N ASP A 176 -6.79 -21.06 12.92
CA ASP A 176 -6.58 -21.09 11.47
C ASP A 176 -6.48 -19.67 10.93
N MET A 177 -7.36 -18.77 11.39
CA MET A 177 -7.30 -17.36 11.04
C MET A 177 -6.05 -16.67 11.59
N ALA A 178 -5.64 -16.97 12.82
CA ALA A 178 -4.39 -16.44 13.38
C ALA A 178 -3.18 -16.86 12.54
N HIS A 179 -3.15 -18.13 12.10
CA HIS A 179 -2.09 -18.69 11.29
C HIS A 179 -2.06 -18.08 9.87
N GLU A 180 -3.22 -17.93 9.22
CA GLU A 180 -3.33 -17.22 7.93
C GLU A 180 -2.85 -15.77 8.05
N LEU A 181 -3.30 -15.07 9.10
CA LEU A 181 -2.97 -13.67 9.36
C LEU A 181 -1.46 -13.45 9.52
N ILE A 182 -0.79 -14.29 10.31
CA ILE A 182 0.65 -14.12 10.54
C ILE A 182 1.48 -14.46 9.32
N ILE A 183 1.06 -15.46 8.51
CA ILE A 183 1.76 -15.79 7.25
C ILE A 183 1.73 -14.59 6.32
N ASN A 184 0.57 -13.97 6.12
CA ASN A 184 0.45 -12.78 5.28
C ASN A 184 1.27 -11.62 5.85
N THR A 185 1.27 -11.45 7.17
CA THR A 185 2.03 -10.38 7.85
C THR A 185 3.55 -10.50 7.62
N LEU A 186 4.09 -11.72 7.51
CA LEU A 186 5.53 -11.94 7.28
C LEU A 186 6.03 -11.45 5.90
N GLU A 187 5.11 -11.30 4.94
CA GLU A 187 5.40 -10.77 3.61
C GLU A 187 5.43 -9.23 3.58
N LEU A 188 5.00 -8.55 4.66
CA LEU A 188 4.97 -7.09 4.71
C LEU A 188 6.39 -6.50 4.86
N HIS A 189 6.75 -5.60 3.95
CA HIS A 189 8.02 -4.88 3.94
C HIS A 189 8.02 -3.79 5.01
N CYS A 190 8.51 -4.13 6.19
CA CYS A 190 8.57 -3.24 7.34
C CYS A 190 9.95 -3.23 7.99
N LEU A 191 10.14 -2.33 8.96
CA LEU A 191 11.37 -2.21 9.72
C LEU A 191 11.78 -3.56 10.34
N PRO A 192 13.10 -3.85 10.44
CA PRO A 192 13.59 -5.13 10.96
C PRO A 192 13.01 -5.52 12.32
N GLN A 193 12.78 -4.55 13.21
CA GLN A 193 12.22 -4.81 14.53
C GLN A 193 10.77 -5.31 14.46
N SER A 194 9.92 -4.70 13.64
CA SER A 194 8.53 -5.16 13.45
C SER A 194 8.51 -6.54 12.80
N ARG A 195 9.36 -6.76 11.79
CA ARG A 195 9.50 -8.07 11.15
C ARG A 195 9.93 -9.16 12.14
N GLN A 196 10.90 -8.88 13.01
CA GLN A 196 11.34 -9.81 14.03
C GLN A 196 10.19 -10.18 14.99
N ARG A 197 9.35 -9.22 15.38
CA ARG A 197 8.18 -9.50 16.23
C ARG A 197 7.17 -10.42 15.53
N ALA A 198 6.93 -10.22 14.23
CA ALA A 198 6.09 -11.12 13.43
C ALA A 198 6.69 -12.53 13.37
N THR A 199 8.00 -12.66 13.14
CA THR A 199 8.70 -13.96 13.14
C THR A 199 8.59 -14.67 14.49
N ILE A 200 8.80 -13.96 15.60
CA ILE A 200 8.65 -14.53 16.95
C ILE A 200 7.20 -15.01 17.14
N CYS A 201 6.22 -14.20 16.77
CA CYS A 201 4.81 -14.59 16.87
C CYS A 201 4.51 -15.85 16.04
N PHE A 202 5.04 -15.94 14.81
CA PHE A 202 4.86 -17.14 13.99
C PHE A 202 5.46 -18.39 14.64
N GLN A 203 6.65 -18.28 15.21
CA GLN A 203 7.29 -19.38 15.96
C GLN A 203 6.48 -19.78 17.20
N GLU A 204 5.93 -18.81 17.93
CA GLU A 204 5.02 -19.07 19.05
C GLU A 204 3.80 -19.90 18.60
N LEU A 205 3.21 -19.58 17.44
CA LEU A 205 2.07 -20.33 16.89
C LEU A 205 2.45 -21.77 16.51
N GLN A 206 3.59 -21.97 15.85
CA GLN A 206 4.06 -23.31 15.45
C GLN A 206 4.24 -24.23 16.67
N ASN A 207 4.83 -23.71 17.75
CA ASN A 207 5.01 -24.48 18.98
C ASN A 207 3.67 -24.91 19.62
N ILE A 208 2.64 -24.06 19.54
CA ILE A 208 1.29 -24.38 20.04
C ILE A 208 0.68 -25.53 19.24
N GLU A 209 0.83 -25.53 17.91
CA GLU A 209 0.32 -26.61 17.05
C GLU A 209 1.02 -27.95 17.30
N GLU A 210 2.35 -27.92 17.47
CA GLU A 210 3.15 -29.11 17.77
C GLU A 210 2.78 -29.74 19.11
N HIS A 211 2.49 -28.92 20.13
CA HIS A 211 2.04 -29.40 21.44
C HIS A 211 0.54 -29.79 21.48
N ALA A 212 -0.27 -29.31 20.54
CA ALA A 212 -1.69 -29.67 20.43
C ALA A 212 -1.92 -30.99 19.67
N LYS A 213 -0.98 -31.43 18.83
CA LYS A 213 -1.05 -32.74 18.16
C LYS A 213 -0.59 -33.84 19.13
N PRO A 214 -1.46 -34.78 19.55
CA PRO A 214 -1.01 -35.92 20.35
C PRO A 214 -0.01 -36.72 19.53
N THR A 215 1.09 -37.11 20.17
CA THR A 215 2.18 -37.92 19.62
C THR A 215 1.62 -39.14 18.90
N GLY A 216 1.52 -39.06 17.57
CA GLY A 216 0.80 -40.04 16.76
C GLY A 216 1.11 -39.90 15.27
N ILE A 217 2.31 -40.38 14.89
CA ILE A 217 2.68 -40.89 13.56
C ILE A 217 2.72 -39.88 12.39
N ASN A 218 3.96 -39.57 11.98
CA ASN A 218 4.42 -39.15 10.64
C ASN A 218 3.57 -38.13 9.86
N GLN A 219 4.10 -36.91 9.68
CA GLN A 219 4.04 -36.22 8.37
C GLN A 219 5.05 -35.05 8.22
N ARG A 220 5.93 -35.24 7.23
CA ARG A 220 6.71 -34.35 6.34
C ARG A 220 7.25 -32.98 6.83
N PRO A 221 8.53 -32.65 6.52
CA PRO A 221 9.07 -31.32 6.77
C PRO A 221 8.49 -30.30 5.79
N THR A 222 7.88 -29.26 6.35
CA THR A 222 7.27 -28.13 5.62
C THR A 222 8.36 -27.32 4.92
N PHE A 223 8.33 -27.33 3.58
CA PHE A 223 9.26 -26.66 2.65
C PHE A 223 9.41 -25.13 2.82
N ILE A 224 8.64 -24.49 3.70
CA ILE A 224 8.62 -23.03 3.90
C ILE A 224 9.82 -22.55 4.74
N LEU A 225 10.30 -23.38 5.68
CA LEU A 225 11.47 -23.09 6.52
C LEU A 225 12.76 -22.87 5.70
N LEU A 226 12.92 -23.58 4.58
CA LEU A 226 14.10 -23.46 3.72
C LEU A 226 14.17 -22.12 2.96
N ARG A 227 13.04 -21.47 2.68
CA ARG A 227 13.04 -20.16 1.99
C ARG A 227 13.30 -19.00 2.96
N LEU A 228 12.75 -19.06 4.17
CA LEU A 228 12.99 -18.05 5.21
C LEU A 228 14.43 -18.11 5.76
N ILE A 229 14.99 -19.31 5.96
CA ILE A 229 16.38 -19.46 6.41
C ILE A 229 17.36 -19.05 5.30
N ALA A 230 17.08 -19.35 4.03
CA ALA A 230 17.92 -18.91 2.91
C ALA A 230 17.92 -17.39 2.71
N ALA A 231 16.83 -16.70 3.05
CA ALA A 231 16.75 -15.24 3.00
C ALA A 231 17.50 -14.56 4.17
N MET A 232 17.59 -15.22 5.33
CA MET A 232 18.32 -14.69 6.50
C MET A 232 19.82 -15.00 6.49
N SER A 233 20.28 -15.98 5.70
CA SER A 233 21.71 -16.32 5.58
C SER A 233 22.46 -15.52 4.50
N LYS A 234 21.80 -14.58 3.81
CA LYS A 234 22.43 -13.63 2.87
C LYS A 234 22.48 -12.23 3.47
N LYS A 235 23.26 -12.05 4.54
CA LYS A 235 23.85 -10.77 4.94
C LYS A 235 25.22 -11.05 5.54
#